data_AF-A0A4Y8BSZ2-F1
#
_entry.id   AF-A0A4Y8BSZ2-F1
#
_cell.length_a   1.000
_cell.length_b   1.000
_cell.length_c   1.000
_cell.angle_alpha   90.00
_cell.angle_beta   90.00
_cell.angle_gamma   90.00
#
_symmetry.space_group_name_H-M   'P 1'
#
loop_
_entity.id
_entity.type
_entity.pdbx_description
1 polymer ?
#
loop_
_entity_poly.entity_id
_entity_poly.type
_entity_poly.pdbx_seq_one_letter_code
_entity_poly.pdbx_strand_id
1 'polypeptide(L)' 'SIGLYHPKNEHDACGIAAVANIRGIASYKVICDALEILMNLEHRGGAGAEENSGDGAGILIQIPHDF' A
#
# COMPACT_ATOMS: atom_id res chain seq x y z
N SER A 1 2.43 16.40 35.03
CA SER A 1 1.36 16.46 34.02
C SER A 1 1.34 15.11 33.33
N ILE A 2 0.32 14.29 33.56
CA ILE A 2 0.16 13.00 32.86
C ILE A 2 -0.65 13.32 31.61
N GLY A 3 -0.10 13.03 30.43
CA GLY A 3 -0.72 13.35 29.15
C GLY A 3 -2.06 12.63 28.98
N LEU A 4 -3.01 13.28 28.31
CA LEU A 4 -4.34 12.74 27.96
C LEU A 4 -4.30 11.58 26.95
N TYR A 5 -3.11 11.22 26.47
CA TYR A 5 -2.92 10.15 25.49
C TYR A 5 -3.04 8.77 26.15
N HIS A 6 -3.91 7.92 25.62
CA HIS A 6 -4.06 6.54 26.03
C HIS A 6 -3.32 5.63 25.03
N PRO A 7 -2.31 4.82 25.44
CA PRO A 7 -1.54 3.94 24.55
C PRO A 7 -2.36 2.89 23.77
N LYS A 8 -3.65 2.73 24.11
CA LYS A 8 -4.57 1.84 23.40
C LYS A 8 -5.03 2.43 22.06
N ASN A 9 -4.77 3.72 21.82
CA ASN A 9 -5.08 4.42 20.57
C ASN A 9 -3.91 4.36 19.59
N GLU A 10 -2.82 3.66 19.93
CA GLU A 10 -1.67 3.47 19.04
C GLU A 10 -2.01 2.35 18.04
N HIS A 11 -2.14 2.71 16.77
CA HIS A 11 -2.40 1.77 15.68
C HIS A 11 -1.42 2.05 14.54
N ASP A 12 -0.71 1.01 14.10
CA ASP A 12 0.22 1.08 12.97
C ASP A 12 -0.57 1.17 11.66
N ALA A 13 -0.48 2.32 10.99
CA ALA A 13 -1.27 2.68 9.81
C ALA A 13 -0.52 2.46 8.47
N CYS A 14 0.20 1.33 8.33
CA CYS A 14 0.92 1.01 7.09
C CYS A 14 0.73 -0.44 6.61
N GLY A 15 0.27 -0.63 5.37
CA GLY A 15 0.15 -1.92 4.69
C GLY A 15 1.26 -2.21 3.69
N ILE A 16 1.76 -3.45 3.70
CA ILE A 16 2.72 -3.96 2.74
C ILE A 16 2.22 -5.30 2.22
N ALA A 17 2.39 -5.54 0.93
CA ALA A 17 2.11 -6.82 0.30
C ALA A 17 3.10 -7.07 -0.84
N ALA A 18 3.17 -8.32 -1.27
CA ALA A 18 3.96 -8.74 -2.41
C ALA A 18 3.15 -9.72 -3.27
N VAL A 19 3.31 -9.60 -4.58
CA VAL A 19 2.74 -10.52 -5.56
C VAL A 19 3.83 -10.87 -6.57
N ALA A 20 3.89 -12.15 -6.96
CA ALA A 20 4.86 -12.65 -7.91
C ALA A 20 4.23 -13.72 -8.81
N ASN A 21 4.65 -13.74 -10.07
CA ASN A 21 4.37 -14.86 -10.94
C ASN A 21 5.34 -16.00 -10.62
N ILE A 22 4.84 -17.10 -10.05
CA ILE A 22 5.66 -18.26 -9.65
C ILE A 22 6.40 -18.94 -10.81
N ARG A 23 5.97 -18.70 -12.06
CA ARG A 23 6.66 -19.19 -13.27
C ARG A 23 7.77 -18.26 -13.74
N GLY A 24 7.97 -17.11 -13.09
CA GLY A 24 8.98 -16.12 -13.46
C GLY A 24 8.69 -15.37 -14.77
N ILE A 25 7.46 -15.45 -15.29
CA ILE A 25 7.08 -14.80 -16.55
C ILE A 25 6.60 -13.37 -16.25
N ALA A 26 7.25 -12.38 -16.88
CA ALA A 26 6.82 -10.99 -16.83
C ALA A 26 5.41 -10.85 -17.42
N SER A 27 4.51 -10.17 -16.70
CA SER A 27 3.13 -10.01 -17.13
C SER A 27 2.51 -8.76 -16.52
N TYR A 28 1.74 -8.02 -17.33
CA TYR A 28 0.91 -6.90 -16.87
C TYR A 28 -0.07 -7.31 -15.77
N LYS A 29 -0.48 -8.58 -15.72
CA LYS A 29 -1.32 -9.12 -14.63
C LYS A 29 -0.72 -8.87 -13.24
N VAL A 30 0.59 -9.01 -13.06
CA VAL A 30 1.24 -8.81 -11.75
C VAL A 30 1.10 -7.35 -11.29
N ILE A 31 1.07 -6.40 -12.24
CA ILE A 31 0.85 -4.98 -11.95
C ILE A 31 -0.61 -4.75 -11.54
N CYS A 32 -1.57 -5.30 -12.28
CA CYS A 32 -3.00 -5.22 -11.92
C CYS A 32 -3.27 -5.78 -10.53
N ASP A 33 -2.73 -6.98 -10.24
CA ASP A 33 -2.89 -7.64 -8.94
C ASP A 33 -2.29 -6.77 -7.82
N ALA A 34 -1.13 -6.13 -8.05
CA ALA A 34 -0.51 -5.23 -7.07
C ALA A 34 -1.36 -3.97 -6.79
N LEU A 35 -1.99 -3.39 -7.82
CA LEU A 35 -2.89 -2.24 -7.67
C LEU A 35 -4.17 -2.62 -6.92
N GLU A 36 -4.73 -3.80 -7.20
CA GLU A 36 -5.88 -4.32 -6.46
C GLU A 36 -5.57 -4.53 -4.98
N ILE A 37 -4.38 -5.04 -4.67
CA ILE A 37 -3.93 -5.17 -3.29
C ILE A 37 -3.81 -3.80 -2.61
N LEU A 38 -3.29 -2.77 -3.29
CA LEU A 38 -3.23 -1.41 -2.73
C LEU A 38 -4.62 -0.86 -2.39
N MET A 39 -5.62 -1.04 -3.27
CA MET A 39 -7.00 -0.65 -2.98
C MET A 39 -7.54 -1.40 -1.75
N ASN A 40 -7.24 -2.69 -1.63
CA ASN A 40 -7.65 -3.47 -0.46
C ASN A 40 -6.93 -3.04 0.84
N LEU A 41 -5.79 -2.35 0.75
CA LEU A 41 -5.04 -1.82 1.89
C LEU A 41 -5.45 -0.39 2.29
N GLU A 42 -6.40 0.24 1.59
CA GLU A 42 -6.84 1.62 1.85
C GLU A 42 -7.27 1.87 3.30
N HIS A 43 -7.98 0.90 3.91
CA HIS A 43 -8.40 0.96 5.32
C HIS A 43 -7.23 1.03 6.32
N ARG A 44 -6.00 0.81 5.85
CA ARG A 44 -4.76 0.93 6.63
C ARG A 44 -3.89 2.09 6.15
N GLY A 45 -4.34 2.92 5.23
CA GLY A 45 -3.62 4.11 4.78
C GLY A 45 -3.90 5.32 5.67
N GLY A 46 -2.94 6.26 5.70
CA GLY A 46 -3.18 7.58 6.26
C GLY A 46 -4.08 8.42 5.35
N ALA A 47 -5.16 8.94 5.91
CA ALA A 47 -6.08 9.86 5.22
C ALA A 47 -5.55 11.30 5.35
N GLY A 48 -5.62 12.06 4.25
CA GLY A 48 -5.25 13.47 4.24
C GLY A 48 -6.39 14.39 4.71
N ALA A 49 -6.21 15.70 4.53
CA ALA A 49 -7.21 16.70 4.94
C ALA A 49 -8.45 16.72 4.02
N GLU A 50 -8.30 16.28 2.77
CA GLU A 50 -9.37 16.19 1.76
C GLU A 50 -9.70 14.73 1.48
N GLU A 51 -10.96 14.45 1.09
CA GLU A 51 -11.46 13.09 0.80
C GLU A 51 -10.63 12.35 -0.27
N ASN A 52 -10.03 13.08 -1.20
CA ASN A 52 -9.23 12.53 -2.29
C ASN A 52 -7.71 12.56 -2.03
N SER A 53 -7.30 12.79 -0.78
CA SER A 53 -5.88 12.90 -0.40
C SER A 53 -5.49 11.83 0.62
N GLY A 54 -4.24 11.37 0.55
CA GLY A 54 -3.66 10.44 1.51
C GLY A 54 -2.14 10.61 1.59
N ASP A 55 -1.53 10.00 2.61
CA ASP A 55 -0.10 10.17 2.91
C ASP A 55 0.82 9.60 1.83
N GLY A 56 0.36 8.56 1.13
CA GLY A 56 1.05 7.98 -0.03
C GLY A 56 0.87 6.48 -0.17
N ALA A 57 0.92 6.01 -1.42
CA ALA A 57 0.95 4.59 -1.78
C ALA A 57 1.87 4.41 -2.99
N GLY A 58 2.44 3.22 -3.15
CA GLY A 58 3.32 2.94 -4.28
C GLY A 58 3.58 1.46 -4.50
N ILE A 59 4.04 1.12 -5.69
CA ILE A 59 4.50 -0.22 -6.07
C ILE A 59 5.95 -0.17 -6.50
N LEU A 60 6.71 -1.22 -6.19
CA LEU A 60 8.05 -1.46 -6.72
C LEU A 60 7.95 -2.58 -7.76
N ILE A 61 8.46 -2.33 -8.96
CA ILE A 61 8.47 -3.30 -10.06
C ILE A 61 9.88 -3.42 -10.66
N GLN A 62 10.11 -4.50 -11.41
CA GLN A 62 11.27 -4.58 -12.28
C GLN A 62 11.19 -3.50 -13.37
N ILE A 63 12.33 -3.01 -13.84
CA ILE A 63 12.37 -2.09 -14.98
C ILE A 63 11.77 -2.80 -16.19
N PRO A 64 10.71 -2.27 -16.81
CA PRO A 64 10.12 -2.88 -17.98
C PRO A 64 11.03 -2.59 -19.20
N HIS A 65 11.91 -3.52 -19.54
CA HIS A 65 12.91 -3.34 -20.61
C HIS A 65 12.33 -3.32 -22.03
N ASP A 66 11.18 -3.97 -22.24
CA ASP A 66 10.50 -4.08 -23.54
C ASP A 66 9.46 -2.96 -23.76
N PHE A 67 9.47 -1.92 -22.92
CA PHE A 67 8.55 -0.78 -22.98
C PHE A 67 9.12 0.39 -23.78
#